data_AF-A0A139D7H0-F1
#
_entry.id   AF-A0A139D7H0-F1
#
_cell.length_a   1.000
_cell.length_b   1.000
_cell.length_c   1.000
_cell.angle_alpha   90.00
_cell.angle_beta   90.00
_cell.angle_gamma   90.00
#
_symmetry.space_group_name_H-M   'P 1'
#
loop_
_entity.id
_entity.type
_entity.pdbx_description
1 polymer ?
#
loop_
_entity_poly.entity_id
_entity_poly.type
_entity_poly.pdbx_seq_one_letter_code
_entity_poly.pdbx_strand_id
1 'polypeptide(L)'
;EGSNLDDTGDYRPGRKALKELGIKSPLLKVELTKKEIRMLSKELGLSTWDKPSLSCLATRVSYDNQITAERLEKIELAEELLRRNGFHQFRVRDHNNLARIELSEADREKILDLNLMDKLSDKLQKLGFQYVTLDLSAYKSGSMNKEILEAKDE
;
A
#
# COMPACT_ATOMS: atom_id res chain seq x y z
N GLU A 1 -16.12 13.36 -3.09
CA GLU A 1 -15.04 12.40 -2.81
C GLU A 1 -13.97 12.51 -3.91
N GLY A 2 -12.73 12.09 -3.65
CA GLY A 2 -11.54 12.35 -4.47
C GLY A 2 -11.20 11.27 -5.51
N SER A 3 -12.09 10.30 -5.77
CA SER A 3 -11.90 9.28 -6.80
C SER A 3 -11.59 9.92 -8.15
N ASN A 4 -10.64 9.33 -8.87
CA ASN A 4 -10.16 9.76 -10.19
C ASN A 4 -10.24 8.59 -11.20
N LEU A 5 -9.84 8.83 -12.46
CA LEU A 5 -9.98 7.85 -13.53
C LEU A 5 -9.17 6.56 -13.27
N ASP A 6 -7.95 6.67 -12.73
CA ASP A 6 -7.09 5.51 -12.47
C ASP A 6 -7.67 4.57 -11.40
N ASP A 7 -8.61 5.05 -10.60
CA ASP A 7 -9.28 4.25 -9.57
C ASP A 7 -10.36 3.31 -10.13
N THR A 8 -10.66 3.34 -11.44
CA THR A 8 -11.69 2.48 -12.03
C THR A 8 -11.29 1.03 -12.17
N GLY A 9 -10.00 0.73 -12.31
CA GLY A 9 -9.46 -0.63 -12.36
C GLY A 9 -9.25 -1.27 -11.00
N ASP A 10 -9.46 -0.54 -9.91
CA ASP A 10 -9.21 -0.97 -8.53
C ASP A 10 -10.49 -1.50 -7.88
N TYR A 11 -10.43 -2.63 -7.18
CA TYR A 11 -11.60 -3.17 -6.47
C TYR A 11 -11.87 -2.33 -5.21
N ARG A 12 -12.80 -1.37 -5.35
CA ARG A 12 -13.18 -0.45 -4.27
C ARG A 12 -14.65 -0.63 -3.89
N PRO A 13 -14.97 -1.53 -2.95
CA PRO A 13 -16.36 -1.77 -2.53
C PRO A 13 -17.06 -0.49 -2.02
N GLY A 14 -16.29 0.44 -1.45
CA GLY A 14 -16.78 1.76 -1.03
C GLY A 14 -17.43 2.59 -2.14
N ARG A 15 -17.15 2.33 -3.43
CA ARG A 15 -17.82 3.01 -4.54
C ARG A 15 -19.32 2.75 -4.57
N LYS A 16 -19.75 1.56 -4.14
CA LYS A 16 -21.18 1.24 -4.02
C LYS A 16 -21.85 2.15 -3.00
N ALA A 17 -21.23 2.31 -1.82
CA ALA A 17 -21.73 3.21 -0.78
C ALA A 17 -21.77 4.68 -1.25
N LEU A 18 -20.74 5.16 -1.97
CA LEU A 18 -20.75 6.51 -2.54
C LEU A 18 -21.94 6.74 -3.48
N LYS A 19 -22.26 5.74 -4.31
CA LYS A 19 -23.41 5.78 -5.23
C LYS A 19 -24.74 5.77 -4.47
N GLU A 20 -24.88 4.90 -3.49
CA GLU A 20 -26.10 4.80 -2.65
C GLU A 20 -26.37 6.10 -1.87
N LEU A 21 -25.31 6.76 -1.40
CA LEU A 21 -25.39 8.01 -0.66
C LEU A 21 -25.41 9.26 -1.56
N GLY A 22 -25.40 9.10 -2.88
CA GLY A 22 -25.40 10.23 -3.83
C GLY A 22 -24.16 11.12 -3.75
N ILE A 23 -23.04 10.62 -3.25
CA ILE A 23 -21.79 11.36 -3.13
C ILE A 23 -21.18 11.57 -4.52
N LYS A 24 -20.84 12.82 -4.84
CA LYS A 24 -20.23 13.18 -6.12
C LYS A 24 -18.71 12.96 -6.08
N SER A 25 -18.16 12.51 -7.20
CA SER A 25 -16.72 12.40 -7.45
C SER A 25 -16.33 13.26 -8.66
N PRO A 26 -16.08 14.57 -8.47
CA PRO A 26 -15.89 15.52 -9.57
C PRO A 26 -14.71 15.16 -10.47
N LEU A 27 -13.58 14.72 -9.91
CA LEU A 27 -12.37 14.36 -10.65
C LEU A 27 -12.61 13.16 -11.57
N LEU A 28 -13.30 12.13 -11.06
CA LEU A 28 -13.76 11.00 -11.87
C LEU A 28 -14.77 11.41 -12.94
N LYS A 29 -15.68 12.34 -12.65
CA LYS A 29 -16.70 12.80 -13.61
C LYS A 29 -16.09 13.48 -14.84
N VAL A 30 -14.96 14.16 -14.66
CA VAL A 30 -14.20 14.79 -15.76
C VAL A 30 -13.03 13.92 -16.24
N GLU A 31 -13.01 12.64 -15.84
CA GLU A 31 -12.03 11.64 -16.30
C GLU A 31 -10.57 12.03 -16.05
N LEU A 32 -10.29 12.82 -15.02
CA LEU A 32 -8.93 13.21 -14.69
C LEU A 32 -8.14 12.01 -14.14
N THR A 33 -6.97 11.78 -14.70
CA THR A 33 -5.96 10.85 -14.17
C THR A 33 -5.19 11.47 -13.01
N LYS A 34 -4.57 10.63 -12.19
CA LYS A 34 -3.68 11.02 -11.10
C LYS A 34 -2.52 11.88 -11.60
N LYS A 35 -2.00 11.60 -12.79
CA LYS A 35 -0.92 12.39 -13.40
C LYS A 35 -1.39 13.82 -13.69
N GLU A 36 -2.56 13.96 -14.31
CA GLU A 36 -3.15 15.27 -14.60
C GLU A 36 -3.48 16.04 -13.33
N ILE A 37 -4.05 15.38 -12.31
CA ILE A 37 -4.33 15.98 -11.00
C ILE A 37 -3.04 16.54 -10.38
N ARG A 38 -1.92 15.80 -10.45
CA ARG A 38 -0.64 16.26 -9.91
C ARG A 38 -0.08 17.45 -10.69
N MET A 39 -0.20 17.45 -12.03
CA MET A 39 0.21 18.58 -12.87
C MET A 39 -0.60 19.84 -12.54
N LEU A 40 -1.93 19.74 -12.54
CA LEU A 40 -2.83 20.85 -12.20
C LEU A 40 -2.59 21.36 -10.77
N SER A 41 -2.39 20.45 -9.81
CA SER A 41 -2.07 20.84 -8.42
C SER A 41 -0.76 21.62 -8.33
N LYS A 42 0.24 21.25 -9.14
CA LYS A 42 1.54 21.93 -9.19
C LYS A 42 1.42 23.31 -9.83
N GLU A 43 0.66 23.43 -10.92
CA GLU A 43 0.37 24.73 -11.57
C GLU A 43 -0.36 25.69 -10.63
N LEU A 44 -1.24 25.17 -9.78
CA LEU A 44 -1.94 25.93 -8.74
C LEU A 44 -1.07 26.22 -7.50
N GLY A 45 0.18 25.78 -7.47
CA GLY A 45 1.10 26.00 -6.34
C GLY A 45 0.75 25.22 -5.06
N LEU A 46 -0.03 24.14 -5.16
CA LEU A 46 -0.41 23.34 -3.99
C LEU A 46 0.76 22.50 -3.50
N SER A 47 1.16 22.65 -2.23
CA SER A 47 2.29 21.92 -1.62
C SER A 47 2.11 20.40 -1.59
N THR A 48 0.89 19.92 -1.76
CA THR A 48 0.55 18.48 -1.76
C THR A 48 0.67 17.82 -3.12
N TRP A 49 1.08 18.53 -4.18
CA TRP A 49 1.09 18.02 -5.56
C TRP A 49 1.90 16.72 -5.72
N ASP A 50 2.98 16.55 -4.95
CA ASP A 50 3.79 15.33 -4.98
C ASP A 50 3.66 14.46 -3.72
N LYS A 51 2.63 14.71 -2.89
CA LYS A 51 2.43 13.90 -1.68
C LYS A 51 2.15 12.45 -2.07
N PRO A 52 2.86 11.46 -1.49
CA PRO A 52 2.57 10.05 -1.73
C PRO A 52 1.16 9.69 -1.25
N SER A 53 0.53 8.72 -1.93
CA SER A 53 -0.75 8.18 -1.48
C SER A 53 -0.55 7.37 -0.19
N LEU A 54 -1.12 7.86 0.90
CA LEU A 54 -1.16 7.19 2.18
C LEU A 54 -2.44 6.35 2.25
N SER A 55 -2.30 5.03 2.17
CA SER A 55 -3.40 4.09 2.45
C SER A 55 -3.40 3.70 3.92
N CYS A 56 -4.58 3.43 4.49
CA CYS A 56 -4.74 2.97 5.86
C CYS A 56 -3.89 1.70 6.14
N LEU A 57 -3.30 1.59 7.34
CA LEU A 57 -2.53 0.41 7.74
C LEU A 57 -3.37 -0.88 7.69
N ALA A 58 -4.69 -0.80 7.85
CA ALA A 58 -5.60 -1.93 7.70
C ALA A 58 -5.42 -2.67 6.36
N THR A 59 -5.03 -1.98 5.29
CA THR A 59 -4.81 -2.60 3.97
C THR A 59 -3.56 -3.47 3.90
N ARG A 60 -2.78 -3.58 4.98
CA ARG A 60 -1.61 -4.46 5.11
C ARG A 60 -1.96 -5.78 5.77
N VAL A 61 -3.12 -5.87 6.42
CA VAL A 61 -3.62 -7.11 7.00
C VAL A 61 -4.24 -7.93 5.88
N SER A 62 -3.87 -9.20 5.76
CA SER A 62 -4.47 -10.14 4.79
C SER A 62 -5.98 -10.26 5.00
N TYR A 63 -6.73 -10.62 3.94
CA TYR A 63 -8.16 -10.85 4.06
C TYR A 63 -8.48 -11.93 5.10
N ASP A 64 -9.70 -11.89 5.65
CA ASP A 64 -10.21 -12.79 6.70
C ASP A 64 -9.43 -12.77 8.02
N ASN A 65 -8.56 -11.79 8.21
CA ASN A 65 -7.82 -11.61 9.45
C ASN A 65 -8.34 -10.42 10.25
N GLN A 66 -8.42 -10.63 11.56
CA GLN A 66 -8.88 -9.59 12.47
C GLN A 66 -7.87 -8.44 12.54
N ILE A 67 -8.36 -7.22 12.36
CA ILE A 67 -7.58 -6.00 12.57
C ILE A 67 -7.59 -5.71 14.07
N THR A 68 -6.40 -5.71 14.68
CA THR A 68 -6.20 -5.34 16.09
C THR A 68 -5.20 -4.20 16.19
N ALA A 69 -5.26 -3.41 17.28
CA ALA A 69 -4.32 -2.30 17.51
C ALA A 69 -2.86 -2.79 17.52
N GLU A 70 -2.59 -3.89 18.22
CA GLU A 70 -1.26 -4.52 18.31
C GLU A 70 -0.74 -4.92 16.93
N ARG A 71 -1.61 -5.47 16.07
CA ARG A 71 -1.23 -5.85 14.70
C ARG A 71 -0.89 -4.62 13.86
N LEU A 72 -1.68 -3.55 13.98
CA LEU A 72 -1.43 -2.30 13.27
C LEU A 72 -0.13 -1.64 13.75
N GLU A 73 0.13 -1.62 15.05
CA GLU A 73 1.37 -1.10 15.64
C GLU A 73 2.60 -1.89 15.17
N LYS A 74 2.51 -3.23 15.18
CA LYS A 74 3.56 -4.11 14.64
C LYS A 74 3.88 -3.79 13.17
N ILE A 75 2.85 -3.60 12.33
CA ILE A 75 3.02 -3.23 10.92
C ILE A 75 3.61 -1.83 10.77
N GLU A 76 3.16 -0.87 11.57
CA GLU A 76 3.67 0.51 11.54
C GLU A 76 5.17 0.56 11.89
N LEU A 77 5.58 -0.14 12.95
CA LEU A 77 6.98 -0.25 13.35
C LEU A 77 7.83 -0.93 12.28
N ALA A 78 7.28 -1.93 11.59
CA ALA A 78 7.93 -2.58 10.46
C ALA A 78 8.10 -1.61 9.27
N GLU A 79 7.06 -0.89 8.88
CA GLU A 79 7.14 0.12 7.80
C GLU A 79 8.10 1.26 8.16
N GLU A 80 8.15 1.68 9.43
CA GLU A 80 9.09 2.69 9.91
C GLU A 80 10.55 2.20 9.86
N LEU A 81 10.79 0.92 10.14
CA LEU A 81 12.12 0.33 9.96
C LEU A 81 12.60 0.42 8.51
N LEU A 82 11.74 0.11 7.54
CA LEU A 82 12.09 0.26 6.12
C LEU A 82 12.35 1.73 5.78
N ARG A 83 11.48 2.64 6.23
CA ARG A 83 11.66 4.08 6.03
C ARG A 83 13.02 4.58 6.51
N ARG A 84 13.44 4.18 7.72
CA ARG A 84 14.72 4.58 8.31
C ARG A 84 15.94 4.00 7.62
N ASN A 85 15.80 2.86 6.93
CA ASN A 85 16.86 2.34 6.06
C ASN A 85 16.78 2.93 4.64
N GLY A 86 15.93 3.94 4.41
CA GLY A 86 15.88 4.75 3.19
C GLY A 86 15.15 4.08 2.03
N PHE A 87 14.17 3.22 2.29
CA PHE A 87 13.20 2.83 1.28
C PHE A 87 12.16 3.95 1.12
N HIS A 88 11.65 4.17 -0.09
CA HIS A 88 10.76 5.30 -0.37
C HIS A 88 9.32 4.86 -0.61
N GLN A 89 9.14 3.75 -1.34
CA GLN A 89 7.82 3.22 -1.63
C GLN A 89 7.80 1.72 -1.37
N PHE A 90 7.10 1.35 -0.31
CA PHE A 90 7.06 -0.01 0.19
C PHE A 90 5.77 -0.29 0.96
N ARG A 91 5.53 -1.58 1.22
CA ARG A 91 4.51 -2.08 2.13
C ARG A 91 5.08 -3.26 2.91
N VAL A 92 4.70 -3.39 4.18
CA VAL A 92 4.90 -4.63 4.94
C VAL A 92 3.53 -5.22 5.20
N ARG A 93 3.23 -6.36 4.57
CA ARG A 93 1.94 -7.05 4.74
C ARG A 93 2.05 -8.13 5.79
N ASP A 94 1.06 -8.21 6.67
CA ASP A 94 0.97 -9.25 7.70
C ASP A 94 0.05 -10.37 7.21
N HIS A 95 0.66 -11.52 6.91
CA HIS A 95 0.01 -12.78 6.57
C HIS A 95 0.15 -13.75 7.76
N ASN A 96 -0.51 -13.45 8.87
CA ASN A 96 -0.48 -14.26 10.09
C ASN A 96 0.93 -14.60 10.59
N ASN A 97 1.66 -13.55 10.99
CA ASN A 97 3.04 -13.61 11.46
C ASN A 97 4.08 -13.82 10.35
N LEU A 98 3.68 -13.82 9.08
CA LEU A 98 4.58 -13.68 7.95
C LEU A 98 4.56 -12.22 7.46
N ALA A 99 5.71 -11.54 7.56
CA ALA A 99 5.91 -10.21 6.97
C ALA A 99 6.29 -10.35 5.50
N ARG A 100 5.38 -10.01 4.59
CA ARG A 100 5.66 -9.90 3.15
C ARG A 100 6.03 -8.46 2.81
N ILE A 101 7.28 -8.23 2.46
CA ILE A 101 7.79 -6.92 2.05
C ILE A 101 7.54 -6.72 0.56
N GLU A 102 6.83 -5.65 0.20
CA GLU A 102 6.68 -5.20 -1.19
C GLU A 102 7.49 -3.92 -1.37
N LEU A 103 8.36 -3.88 -2.39
CA LEU A 103 9.21 -2.71 -2.70
C LEU A 103 8.91 -2.18 -4.11
N SER A 104 9.02 -0.86 -4.27
CA SER A 104 9.05 -0.24 -5.59
C SER A 104 10.22 -0.76 -6.42
N GLU A 105 10.12 -0.65 -7.74
CA GLU A 105 11.15 -1.14 -8.66
C GLU A 105 12.53 -0.51 -8.37
N ALA A 106 12.56 0.80 -8.13
CA ALA A 106 13.78 1.55 -7.81
C ALA A 106 14.42 1.14 -6.47
N ASP A 107 13.65 0.56 -5.56
CA ASP A 107 14.08 0.19 -4.21
C ASP A 107 14.54 -1.28 -4.12
N ARG A 108 14.38 -2.09 -5.18
CA ARG A 108 14.65 -3.53 -5.14
C ARG A 108 16.12 -3.89 -5.02
N GLU A 109 16.99 -3.22 -5.77
CA GLU A 109 18.42 -3.54 -5.74
C GLU A 109 19.00 -3.33 -4.35
N LYS A 110 18.49 -2.33 -3.64
CA LYS A 110 18.93 -1.98 -2.28
C LYS A 110 18.73 -3.09 -1.26
N ILE A 111 17.67 -3.89 -1.38
CA ILE A 111 17.43 -4.97 -0.40
C ILE A 111 18.33 -6.19 -0.61
N LEU A 112 19.10 -6.26 -1.70
CA LEU A 112 20.01 -7.38 -1.99
C LEU A 112 21.32 -7.33 -1.19
N ASP A 113 21.56 -6.26 -0.43
CA ASP A 113 22.66 -6.22 0.55
C ASP A 113 22.39 -7.22 1.69
N LEU A 114 23.21 -8.27 1.78
CA LEU A 114 23.05 -9.34 2.76
C LEU A 114 23.06 -8.83 4.22
N ASN A 115 23.89 -7.84 4.54
CA ASN A 115 23.91 -7.28 5.90
C ASN A 115 22.61 -6.54 6.21
N LEU A 116 22.03 -5.86 5.22
CA LEU A 116 20.73 -5.23 5.35
C LEU A 116 19.62 -6.28 5.48
N MET A 117 19.66 -7.37 4.70
CA MET A 117 18.70 -8.47 4.79
C MET A 117 18.69 -9.08 6.19
N ASP A 118 19.86 -9.42 6.73
CA ASP A 118 20.00 -10.01 8.07
C ASP A 118 19.50 -9.05 9.15
N LYS A 119 19.87 -7.77 9.05
CA LYS A 119 19.40 -6.72 9.97
C LYS A 119 17.89 -6.53 9.94
N LEU A 120 17.28 -6.53 8.76
CA LEU A 120 15.83 -6.39 8.63
C LEU A 120 15.11 -7.64 9.16
N SER A 121 15.62 -8.82 8.83
CA SER A 121 15.08 -10.10 9.30
C SER A 121 15.07 -10.18 10.82
N ASP A 122 16.21 -9.94 11.47
CA ASP A 122 16.33 -9.96 12.95
C ASP A 122 15.37 -8.97 13.62
N LYS A 123 15.30 -7.73 13.12
CA LYS A 123 14.44 -6.70 13.71
C LYS A 123 12.95 -6.98 13.51
N LEU A 124 12.54 -7.45 12.34
CA LEU A 124 11.15 -7.80 12.07
C LEU A 124 10.74 -9.03 12.88
N GLN A 125 11.63 -10.01 13.06
CA GLN A 125 11.36 -11.14 13.94
C GLN A 125 11.16 -10.71 15.40
N LYS A 126 11.97 -9.76 15.90
CA LYS A 126 11.78 -9.16 17.22
C LYS A 126 10.47 -8.39 17.40
N LEU A 127 9.85 -7.94 16.31
CA LEU A 127 8.51 -7.33 16.31
C LEU A 127 7.38 -8.38 16.34
N GLY A 128 7.70 -9.68 16.28
CA GLY A 128 6.73 -10.77 16.37
C GLY A 128 6.36 -11.42 15.03
N PHE A 129 7.10 -11.16 13.95
CA PHE A 129 6.97 -11.95 12.72
C PHE A 129 7.79 -13.25 12.84
N GLN A 130 7.20 -14.40 12.50
CA GLN A 130 7.91 -15.68 12.44
C GLN A 130 8.75 -15.79 11.16
N TYR A 131 8.24 -15.23 10.06
CA TYR A 131 8.90 -15.28 8.76
C TYR A 131 8.91 -13.89 8.13
N VAL A 132 10.00 -13.58 7.43
CA VAL A 132 10.17 -12.34 6.67
C VAL A 132 10.47 -12.72 5.23
N THR A 133 9.66 -12.22 4.30
CA THR A 133 9.76 -12.54 2.88
C THR A 133 9.76 -11.28 2.04
N LEU A 134 10.32 -11.39 0.83
CA LEU A 134 10.29 -10.35 -0.19
C LEU A 134 9.34 -10.77 -1.31
N ASP A 135 8.41 -9.90 -1.68
CA ASP A 135 7.63 -10.08 -2.89
C ASP A 135 8.50 -9.82 -4.12
N LEU A 136 8.66 -10.84 -4.96
CA LEU A 136 9.45 -10.76 -6.19
C LEU A 136 8.81 -9.86 -7.25
N SER A 137 7.53 -9.52 -7.12
CA SER A 137 6.82 -8.53 -7.96
C SER A 137 6.93 -7.12 -7.40
N ALA A 138 7.15 -6.14 -8.28
CA ALA A 138 7.29 -4.76 -7.84
C ALA A 138 5.98 -4.29 -7.20
N TYR A 139 6.08 -3.45 -6.17
CA TYR A 139 4.92 -2.85 -5.54
C TYR A 139 4.05 -2.17 -6.60
N LYS A 140 2.78 -2.56 -6.65
CA LYS A 140 1.75 -1.94 -7.48
C LYS A 140 0.57 -1.59 -6.58
N SER A 141 -0.06 -0.46 -6.84
CA SER A 141 -1.31 -0.12 -6.17
C SER A 141 -2.35 -1.22 -6.44
N GLY A 142 -3.11 -1.61 -5.41
CA GLY A 142 -4.11 -2.68 -5.52
C GLY A 142 -3.53 -4.10 -5.52
N SER A 143 -2.27 -4.33 -5.13
CA SER A 143 -1.65 -5.68 -5.14
C SER A 143 -2.40 -6.74 -4.31
N MET A 144 -3.17 -6.35 -3.28
CA MET A 144 -4.04 -7.27 -2.51
C MET A 144 -5.26 -7.75 -3.27
N ASN A 145 -5.70 -7.04 -4.32
CA ASN A 145 -6.94 -7.40 -5.01
C ASN A 145 -6.84 -8.76 -5.71
N LYS A 146 -5.62 -9.24 -5.99
CA LYS A 146 -5.38 -10.57 -6.55
C LYS A 146 -6.05 -11.67 -5.71
N GLU A 147 -5.91 -11.58 -4.39
CA GLU A 147 -6.47 -12.57 -3.46
C GLU A 147 -8.02 -12.60 -3.49
N ILE A 148 -8.68 -11.47 -3.77
CA ILE A 148 -10.15 -11.42 -3.93
C ILE A 148 -10.59 -11.90 -5.31
N LEU A 149 -9.83 -11.54 -6.35
CA LEU A 149 -10.20 -11.84 -7.73
C LEU A 149 -10.07 -13.35 -8.01
N GLU A 150 -9.01 -13.99 -7.49
CA GLU A 150 -8.82 -15.44 -7.61
C GLU A 150 -9.92 -16.22 -6.85
N ALA A 151 -10.33 -15.76 -5.66
CA ALA A 151 -11.38 -16.40 -4.88
C ALA A 151 -12.81 -16.29 -5.47
N LYS A 152 -13.00 -15.55 -6.58
CA LYS A 152 -14.28 -15.47 -7.31
C LYS A 152 -14.33 -16.35 -8.55
N ASP A 153 -13.18 -16.88 -8.96
CA ASP A 153 -13.04 -17.75 -10.13
C ASP A 153 -13.02 -19.25 -9.74
N GLU A 154 -13.18 -19.57 -8.45
CA GLU A 154 -13.47 -20.92 -7.89
C GLU A 154 -14.95 -21.04 -7.45
#